data_AF-W9ZZF5-F1
#
_entry.id   AF-W9ZZF5-F1
#
_cell.length_a   1.000
_cell.length_b   1.000
_cell.length_c   1.000
_cell.angle_alpha   90.00
_cell.angle_beta   90.00
_cell.angle_gamma   90.00
#
_symmetry.space_group_name_H-M   'P 1'
#
loop_
_entity.id
_entity.type
_entity.pdbx_description
1 polymer ?
#
loop_
_entity_poly.entity_id
_entity_poly.type
_entity_poly.pdbx_seq_one_letter_code
_entity_poly.pdbx_strand_id
1 'polypeptide(L)'
;MRLTTIIATFVAFAEATSIPSTGTTSLREEATKKSLLLGSGAINPSYLNDSQFRAVLSKQFNSLSPENELKWTFVHPAKCQYDWHKLDRLVKFADANNMKVKGHGLLSPCCNPDYLLNITSPEALRAEITNHFEAIMHRYRGKMDRWDVVSEALKTNGSGLAPNHFYDTLGPGWVEDAFRIARAADPDAKLFLNENLVEVQPKKRQELYDMVSALVHRGVPIDGIALQMHITLEPVVPGVIREMVESYRAIGLQVTIAEMDVHTYNATQQAEIYGDTVKEALDAGITDISFWGFTDKHLYTWLPGAKPLMFNETYYPKSAFYSTHSVLTDFNERL
;
A
#
# COMPACT_ATOMS: atom_id res chain seq x y z
N MET A 1 -49.71 17.51 -44.93
CA MET A 1 -49.37 16.40 -44.01
C MET A 1 -48.17 16.87 -43.17
N ARG A 2 -48.40 17.36 -41.95
CA ARG A 2 -47.31 17.85 -41.06
C ARG A 2 -46.83 16.66 -40.21
N LEU A 3 -45.60 16.22 -40.41
CA LEU A 3 -44.96 15.23 -39.55
C LEU A 3 -44.57 15.90 -38.24
N THR A 4 -45.16 15.45 -37.13
CA THR A 4 -44.76 15.83 -35.78
C THR A 4 -43.65 14.87 -35.35
N THR A 5 -42.40 15.36 -35.29
CA THR A 5 -41.27 14.61 -34.76
C THR A 5 -41.38 14.54 -33.24
N ILE A 6 -41.70 13.36 -32.70
CA ILE A 6 -41.65 13.09 -31.26
C ILE A 6 -40.20 12.81 -30.89
N ILE A 7 -39.57 13.73 -30.16
CA ILE A 7 -38.26 13.52 -29.55
C ILE A 7 -38.49 12.71 -28.26
N ALA A 8 -38.21 11.42 -28.31
CA ALA A 8 -38.19 10.57 -27.11
C ALA A 8 -36.90 10.85 -26.32
N THR A 9 -37.04 11.52 -25.17
CA THR A 9 -35.95 11.70 -24.22
C THR A 9 -35.77 10.40 -23.45
N PHE A 10 -34.73 9.62 -23.78
CA PHE A 10 -34.34 8.46 -22.97
C PHE A 10 -33.64 8.97 -21.70
N VAL A 11 -34.35 8.93 -20.57
CA VAL A 11 -33.74 9.06 -19.25
C VAL A 11 -33.06 7.73 -18.94
N ALA A 12 -31.74 7.69 -19.03
CA ALA A 12 -30.95 6.56 -18.54
C ALA A 12 -31.05 6.53 -17.01
N PHE A 13 -31.84 5.62 -16.46
CA PHE A 13 -31.78 5.29 -15.04
C PHE A 13 -30.45 4.57 -14.79
N ALA A 14 -29.51 5.24 -14.13
CA ALA A 14 -28.36 4.55 -13.55
C ALA A 14 -28.90 3.62 -12.45
N GLU A 15 -28.76 2.31 -12.63
CA GLU A 15 -29.07 1.36 -11.56
C GLU A 15 -28.22 1.70 -10.34
N ALA A 16 -28.89 2.06 -9.24
CA ALA A 16 -28.21 2.33 -7.97
C ALA A 16 -27.52 1.03 -7.53
N THR A 17 -26.19 1.05 -7.49
CA THR A 17 -25.42 -0.10 -6.99
C THR A 17 -25.71 -0.25 -5.50
N SER A 18 -26.29 -1.38 -5.10
CA SER A 18 -26.55 -1.66 -3.69
C SER A 18 -25.24 -1.98 -2.96
N ILE A 19 -24.96 -1.20 -1.92
CA ILE A 19 -23.85 -1.46 -1.00
C ILE A 19 -24.45 -2.10 0.25
N PRO A 20 -23.96 -3.27 0.70
CA PRO A 20 -24.41 -3.87 1.95
C PRO A 20 -24.33 -2.88 3.11
N SER A 21 -25.41 -2.78 3.88
CA SER A 21 -25.43 -1.91 5.06
C SER A 21 -24.48 -2.47 6.12
N THR A 22 -23.69 -1.59 6.72
CA THR A 22 -22.83 -1.93 7.86
C THR A 22 -23.49 -1.62 9.20
N GLY A 23 -24.66 -0.97 9.22
CA GLY A 23 -25.30 -0.50 10.46
C GLY A 23 -24.50 0.57 11.24
N THR A 24 -23.47 1.13 10.62
CA THR A 24 -22.47 2.05 11.21
C THR A 24 -22.14 3.17 10.21
N THR A 25 -21.43 4.20 10.65
CA THR A 25 -20.71 5.12 9.75
C THR A 25 -19.62 4.37 8.98
N SER A 26 -19.12 4.93 7.87
CA SER A 26 -18.04 4.27 7.13
C SER A 26 -16.69 4.44 7.84
N LEU A 27 -15.76 3.52 7.60
CA LEU A 27 -14.40 3.65 8.13
C LEU A 27 -13.75 4.96 7.65
N ARG A 28 -13.98 5.33 6.39
CA ARG A 28 -13.56 6.61 5.81
C ARG A 28 -14.08 7.80 6.59
N GLU A 29 -15.34 7.79 7.00
CA GLU A 29 -15.93 8.89 7.76
C GLU A 29 -15.23 9.02 9.12
N GLU A 30 -15.05 7.92 9.85
CA GLU A 30 -14.39 7.93 11.16
C GLU A 30 -12.91 8.32 11.08
N ALA A 31 -12.21 7.85 10.05
CA ALA A 31 -10.83 8.24 9.76
C ALA A 31 -10.72 9.73 9.42
N THR A 32 -11.63 10.26 8.59
CA THR A 32 -11.62 11.67 8.16
C THR A 32 -11.85 12.62 9.32
N LYS A 33 -12.72 12.27 10.29
CA LYS A 33 -12.95 13.06 11.53
C LYS A 33 -11.66 13.26 12.35
N LYS A 34 -10.66 12.39 12.17
CA LYS A 34 -9.42 12.30 12.95
C LYS A 34 -8.17 12.50 12.10
N SER A 35 -8.36 13.13 10.92
CA SER A 35 -7.30 13.38 9.94
C SER A 35 -6.46 12.14 9.56
N LEU A 36 -7.03 10.94 9.65
CA LEU A 36 -6.36 9.69 9.38
C LEU A 36 -6.47 9.34 7.89
N LEU A 37 -5.38 8.80 7.36
CA LEU A 37 -5.34 8.19 6.04
C LEU A 37 -5.58 6.68 6.19
N LEU A 38 -6.77 6.24 5.78
CA LEU A 38 -7.20 4.84 5.84
C LEU A 38 -7.36 4.29 4.43
N GLY A 39 -6.47 3.38 4.08
CA GLY A 39 -6.33 2.84 2.73
C GLY A 39 -6.77 1.39 2.56
N SER A 40 -7.07 1.03 1.32
CA SER A 40 -7.00 -0.35 0.85
C SER A 40 -6.04 -0.43 -0.32
N GLY A 41 -4.96 -1.18 -0.13
CA GLY A 41 -4.04 -1.62 -1.18
C GLY A 41 -4.55 -2.85 -1.92
N ALA A 42 -3.64 -3.54 -2.61
CA ALA A 42 -3.94 -4.68 -3.47
C ALA A 42 -5.07 -4.40 -4.51
N ILE A 43 -5.19 -3.16 -5.01
CA ILE A 43 -6.25 -2.82 -5.94
C ILE A 43 -5.80 -3.09 -7.37
N ASN A 44 -6.12 -4.28 -7.88
CA ASN A 44 -6.04 -4.53 -9.31
C ASN A 44 -7.06 -3.64 -10.06
N PRO A 45 -6.65 -2.87 -11.09
CA PRO A 45 -7.56 -2.00 -11.84
C PRO A 45 -8.73 -2.74 -12.49
N SER A 46 -8.61 -4.05 -12.74
CA SER A 46 -9.72 -4.86 -13.28
C SER A 46 -10.86 -5.03 -12.27
N TYR A 47 -10.59 -4.99 -10.96
CA TYR A 47 -11.62 -5.05 -9.92
C TYR A 47 -12.57 -3.85 -9.99
N LEU A 48 -12.11 -2.73 -10.53
CA LEU A 48 -12.95 -1.55 -10.79
C LEU A 48 -14.00 -1.79 -11.89
N ASN A 49 -14.01 -2.92 -12.60
CA ASN A 49 -15.12 -3.29 -13.48
C ASN A 49 -16.38 -3.64 -12.68
N ASP A 50 -16.21 -4.15 -11.46
CA ASP A 50 -17.30 -4.44 -10.55
C ASP A 50 -17.79 -3.14 -9.89
N SER A 51 -19.05 -2.79 -10.13
CA SER A 51 -19.66 -1.58 -9.57
C SER A 51 -19.75 -1.64 -8.05
N GLN A 52 -20.02 -2.81 -7.47
CA GLN A 52 -20.14 -2.99 -6.03
C GLN A 52 -18.77 -2.88 -5.37
N PHE A 53 -17.72 -3.44 -5.97
CA PHE A 53 -16.34 -3.25 -5.50
C PHE A 53 -15.99 -1.76 -5.42
N ARG A 54 -16.21 -1.01 -6.50
CA ARG A 54 -15.92 0.44 -6.55
C ARG A 54 -16.70 1.21 -5.50
N ALA A 55 -17.99 0.91 -5.34
CA ALA A 55 -18.86 1.60 -4.42
C ALA A 55 -18.46 1.35 -2.95
N VAL A 56 -18.08 0.12 -2.60
CA VAL A 56 -17.60 -0.21 -1.25
C VAL A 56 -16.23 0.43 -1.00
N LEU A 57 -15.30 0.32 -1.96
CA LEU A 57 -13.96 0.90 -1.85
C LEU A 57 -14.02 2.41 -1.57
N SER A 58 -14.74 3.19 -2.39
CA SER A 58 -14.81 4.64 -2.20
C SER A 58 -15.62 5.09 -1.00
N LYS A 59 -16.58 4.28 -0.55
CA LYS A 59 -17.34 4.55 0.68
C LYS A 59 -16.50 4.32 1.94
N GLN A 60 -15.65 3.30 1.94
CA GLN A 60 -14.96 2.83 3.15
C GLN A 60 -13.54 3.37 3.30
N PHE A 61 -12.87 3.80 2.22
CA PHE A 61 -11.47 4.20 2.28
C PHE A 61 -11.23 5.58 1.65
N ASN A 62 -10.27 6.34 2.18
CA ASN A 62 -9.80 7.62 1.62
C ASN A 62 -8.41 7.52 0.98
N SER A 63 -7.83 6.32 0.89
CA SER A 63 -6.59 6.03 0.18
C SER A 63 -6.68 4.70 -0.55
N LEU A 64 -5.89 4.54 -1.62
CA LEU A 64 -5.66 3.24 -2.26
C LEU A 64 -4.21 3.07 -2.72
N SER A 65 -3.82 1.84 -3.03
CA SER A 65 -2.56 1.54 -3.74
C SER A 65 -2.77 0.44 -4.79
N PRO A 66 -2.00 0.44 -5.89
CA PRO A 66 -2.02 -0.66 -6.84
C PRO A 66 -1.52 -1.96 -6.17
N GLU A 67 -1.93 -3.10 -6.72
CA GLU A 67 -1.46 -4.41 -6.26
C GLU A 67 -0.08 -4.72 -6.85
N ASN A 68 0.02 -4.62 -8.17
CA ASN A 68 1.22 -4.98 -8.92
C ASN A 68 1.56 -3.96 -10.01
N GLU A 69 0.65 -3.04 -10.30
CA GLU A 69 0.70 -2.21 -11.51
C GLU A 69 1.87 -1.23 -11.55
N LEU A 70 2.50 -0.94 -10.41
CA LEU A 70 3.74 -0.14 -10.33
C LEU A 70 5.02 -0.98 -10.30
N LYS A 71 4.93 -2.30 -10.12
CA LYS A 71 6.09 -3.18 -10.25
C LYS A 71 6.57 -3.18 -11.70
N TRP A 72 7.87 -3.30 -11.89
CA TRP A 72 8.55 -2.94 -13.14
C TRP A 72 7.92 -3.52 -14.41
N THR A 73 7.72 -4.84 -14.48
CA THR A 73 7.15 -5.51 -15.67
C THR A 73 5.74 -5.01 -16.03
N PHE A 74 4.96 -4.53 -15.05
CA PHE A 74 3.58 -4.13 -15.30
C PHE A 74 3.46 -2.73 -15.89
N VAL A 75 4.32 -1.79 -15.47
CA VAL A 75 4.30 -0.41 -15.96
C VAL A 75 5.31 -0.17 -17.08
N HIS A 76 6.42 -0.91 -17.11
CA HIS A 76 7.54 -0.71 -18.04
C HIS A 76 8.02 -2.05 -18.64
N PRO A 77 7.15 -2.79 -19.36
CA PRO A 77 7.38 -4.16 -19.80
C PRO A 77 8.52 -4.33 -20.82
N ALA A 78 8.81 -3.30 -21.61
CA ALA A 78 9.89 -3.31 -22.60
C ALA A 78 10.62 -1.95 -22.60
N LYS A 79 11.87 -1.94 -23.05
CA LYS A 79 12.68 -0.72 -23.12
C LYS A 79 11.93 0.38 -23.91
N CYS A 80 11.84 1.57 -23.33
CA CYS A 80 11.09 2.71 -23.86
C CYS A 80 9.58 2.48 -24.09
N GLN A 81 8.98 1.42 -23.54
CA GLN A 81 7.54 1.12 -23.68
C GLN A 81 6.89 1.00 -22.31
N TYR A 82 5.95 1.90 -22.04
CA TYR A 82 5.22 1.93 -20.78
C TYR A 82 3.73 1.60 -20.98
N ASP A 83 3.16 0.81 -20.07
CA ASP A 83 1.71 0.59 -19.96
C ASP A 83 1.12 1.46 -18.85
N TRP A 84 0.63 2.63 -19.24
CA TRP A 84 0.02 3.59 -18.32
C TRP A 84 -1.45 3.30 -18.03
N HIS A 85 -2.12 2.48 -18.84
CA HIS A 85 -3.59 2.38 -18.82
C HIS A 85 -4.12 1.94 -17.45
N LYS A 86 -3.45 0.96 -16.85
CA LYS A 86 -3.82 0.38 -15.56
C LYS A 86 -3.69 1.39 -14.41
N LEU A 87 -2.55 2.06 -14.30
CA LEU A 87 -2.29 3.04 -13.26
C LEU A 87 -3.13 4.32 -13.45
N ASP A 88 -3.26 4.80 -14.68
CA ASP A 88 -4.12 5.94 -14.99
C ASP A 88 -5.58 5.68 -14.59
N ARG A 89 -6.06 4.45 -14.78
CA ARG A 89 -7.40 4.05 -14.34
C ARG A 89 -7.55 4.14 -12.82
N LEU A 90 -6.57 3.67 -12.05
CA LEU A 90 -6.60 3.74 -10.59
C LEU A 90 -6.55 5.19 -10.11
N VAL A 91 -5.62 5.98 -10.65
CA VAL A 91 -5.46 7.39 -10.29
C VAL A 91 -6.72 8.19 -10.62
N LYS A 92 -7.34 7.96 -11.79
CA LYS A 92 -8.61 8.59 -12.16
C LYS A 92 -9.74 8.20 -11.22
N PHE A 93 -9.81 6.93 -10.79
CA PHE A 93 -10.80 6.49 -9.81
C PHE A 93 -10.59 7.17 -8.45
N ALA A 94 -9.34 7.26 -7.99
CA ALA A 94 -9.00 7.92 -6.73
C ALA A 94 -9.37 9.41 -6.76
N ASP A 95 -8.98 10.13 -7.81
CA ASP A 95 -9.30 11.54 -8.03
C ASP A 95 -10.82 11.79 -8.00
N ALA A 96 -11.58 11.01 -8.77
CA ALA A 96 -13.04 11.11 -8.82
C ALA A 96 -13.75 10.82 -7.47
N ASN A 97 -13.07 10.16 -6.53
CA ASN A 97 -13.60 9.81 -5.22
C ASN A 97 -12.89 10.52 -4.07
N ASN A 98 -12.08 11.55 -4.34
CA ASN A 98 -11.28 12.27 -3.35
C ASN A 98 -10.43 11.34 -2.46
N MET A 99 -9.75 10.38 -3.08
CA MET A 99 -8.85 9.44 -2.41
C MET A 99 -7.39 9.79 -2.71
N LYS A 100 -6.50 9.55 -1.76
CA LYS A 100 -5.05 9.57 -1.98
C LYS A 100 -4.60 8.28 -2.67
N VAL A 101 -3.45 8.35 -3.33
CA VAL A 101 -2.84 7.20 -4.00
C VAL A 101 -1.42 7.01 -3.47
N LYS A 102 -1.18 5.87 -2.81
CA LYS A 102 0.15 5.40 -2.50
C LYS A 102 0.72 4.68 -3.72
N GLY A 103 1.89 5.12 -4.18
CA GLY A 103 2.68 4.38 -5.16
C GLY A 103 3.36 3.20 -4.49
N HIS A 104 3.10 1.98 -4.96
CA HIS A 104 3.62 0.77 -4.34
C HIS A 104 4.55 -0.01 -5.28
N GLY A 105 5.81 -0.15 -4.84
CA GLY A 105 6.77 -1.14 -5.33
C GLY A 105 7.60 -0.68 -6.54
N LEU A 106 8.18 0.52 -6.51
CA LEU A 106 9.03 1.01 -7.62
C LEU A 106 10.18 0.04 -7.92
N LEU A 107 10.92 -0.38 -6.88
CA LEU A 107 11.83 -1.53 -6.96
C LEU A 107 11.34 -2.64 -6.01
N SER A 108 11.12 -3.81 -6.57
CA SER A 108 10.66 -5.01 -5.88
C SER A 108 11.56 -6.20 -6.25
N PRO A 109 11.71 -7.23 -5.38
CA PRO A 109 12.48 -8.43 -5.69
C PRO A 109 11.92 -9.23 -6.86
N CYS A 110 10.62 -9.10 -7.17
CA CYS A 110 9.99 -9.82 -8.27
C CYS A 110 9.72 -8.92 -9.48
N CYS A 111 9.15 -9.55 -10.50
CA CYS A 111 8.32 -8.84 -11.46
C CYS A 111 9.13 -7.83 -12.29
N ASN A 112 10.33 -8.25 -12.69
CA ASN A 112 11.32 -7.50 -13.46
C ASN A 112 11.44 -8.12 -14.87
N PRO A 113 11.41 -7.32 -15.95
CA PRO A 113 11.40 -7.83 -17.33
C PRO A 113 12.80 -8.18 -17.83
N ASP A 114 12.91 -9.08 -18.80
CA ASP A 114 14.18 -9.58 -19.32
C ASP A 114 15.14 -8.46 -19.78
N TYR A 115 14.64 -7.39 -20.40
CA TYR A 115 15.52 -6.31 -20.86
C TYR A 115 16.21 -5.59 -19.71
N LEU A 116 15.57 -5.50 -18.53
CA LEU A 116 16.17 -4.96 -17.32
C LEU A 116 17.18 -5.97 -16.77
N LEU A 117 16.78 -7.23 -16.64
CA LEU A 117 17.63 -8.31 -16.08
C LEU A 117 18.90 -8.59 -16.90
N ASN A 118 18.89 -8.24 -18.19
CA ASN A 118 20.05 -8.36 -19.07
C ASN A 118 21.05 -7.21 -18.93
N ILE A 119 20.76 -6.17 -18.13
CA ILE A 119 21.67 -5.05 -17.89
C ILE A 119 22.68 -5.45 -16.80
N THR A 120 23.92 -5.72 -17.18
CA THR A 120 24.98 -6.12 -16.23
C THR A 120 25.97 -5.01 -15.88
N SER A 121 25.87 -3.85 -16.54
CA SER A 121 26.68 -2.67 -16.20
C SER A 121 26.02 -1.89 -15.07
N PRO A 122 26.72 -1.61 -13.95
CA PRO A 122 26.18 -0.81 -12.86
C PRO A 122 25.77 0.61 -13.28
N GLU A 123 26.51 1.21 -14.21
CA GLU A 123 26.17 2.53 -14.77
C GLU A 123 24.88 2.47 -15.59
N ALA A 124 24.76 1.48 -16.47
CA ALA A 124 23.59 1.31 -17.32
C ALA A 124 22.34 0.99 -16.49
N LEU A 125 22.45 0.19 -15.43
CA LEU A 125 21.32 -0.15 -14.58
C LEU A 125 20.88 1.06 -13.74
N ARG A 126 21.81 1.86 -13.20
CA ARG A 126 21.45 3.14 -12.55
C ARG A 126 20.72 4.07 -13.51
N ALA A 127 21.20 4.19 -14.75
CA ALA A 127 20.55 5.03 -15.75
C ALA A 127 19.13 4.53 -16.08
N GLU A 128 18.93 3.22 -16.17
CA GLU A 128 17.60 2.65 -16.43
C GLU A 128 16.65 2.85 -15.23
N ILE A 129 17.14 2.71 -13.98
CA ILE A 129 16.38 3.05 -12.76
C ILE A 129 16.00 4.53 -12.75
N THR A 130 16.93 5.43 -13.09
CA THR A 130 16.64 6.87 -13.20
C THR A 130 15.55 7.14 -14.23
N ASN A 131 15.65 6.57 -15.43
CA ASN A 131 14.62 6.74 -16.47
C ASN A 131 13.25 6.22 -16.02
N HIS A 132 13.23 5.06 -15.34
CA HIS A 132 12.02 4.44 -14.81
C HIS A 132 11.35 5.34 -13.76
N PHE A 133 12.12 5.82 -12.79
CA PHE A 133 11.62 6.67 -11.70
C PHE A 133 11.16 8.02 -12.22
N GLU A 134 11.94 8.68 -13.08
CA GLU A 134 11.55 9.94 -13.70
C GLU A 134 10.25 9.81 -14.50
N ALA A 135 10.11 8.78 -15.34
CA ALA A 135 8.90 8.59 -16.14
C ALA A 135 7.64 8.44 -15.26
N ILE A 136 7.73 7.62 -14.22
CA ILE A 136 6.60 7.31 -13.33
C ILE A 136 6.30 8.49 -12.40
N MET A 137 7.31 8.98 -11.68
CA MET A 137 7.12 10.02 -10.66
C MET A 137 6.77 11.36 -11.30
N HIS A 138 7.32 11.71 -12.48
CA HIS A 138 6.87 12.93 -13.18
C HIS A 138 5.42 12.81 -13.67
N ARG A 139 5.00 11.65 -14.19
CA ARG A 139 3.62 11.44 -14.67
C ARG A 139 2.59 11.58 -13.54
N TYR A 140 2.93 11.05 -12.37
CA TYR A 140 2.05 10.96 -11.20
C TYR A 140 2.34 12.01 -10.12
N ARG A 141 3.23 12.98 -10.40
CA ARG A 141 3.49 14.12 -9.52
C ARG A 141 2.19 14.82 -9.15
N GLY A 142 1.97 15.01 -7.84
CA GLY A 142 0.74 15.60 -7.29
C GLY A 142 -0.50 14.69 -7.32
N LYS A 143 -0.40 13.48 -7.88
CA LYS A 143 -1.50 12.48 -7.94
C LYS A 143 -1.24 11.29 -7.03
N MET A 144 0.02 10.91 -6.85
CA MET A 144 0.46 9.97 -5.83
C MET A 144 1.24 10.75 -4.75
N ASP A 145 0.92 10.51 -3.47
CA ASP A 145 1.39 11.34 -2.36
C ASP A 145 2.53 10.72 -1.55
N ARG A 146 2.75 9.41 -1.71
CA ARG A 146 3.83 8.66 -1.07
C ARG A 146 4.20 7.43 -1.89
N TRP A 147 5.46 7.02 -1.80
CA TRP A 147 6.04 5.97 -2.63
C TRP A 147 6.79 4.95 -1.79
N ASP A 148 6.48 3.67 -1.99
CA ASP A 148 7.40 2.59 -1.63
C ASP A 148 8.50 2.55 -2.69
N VAL A 149 9.63 3.18 -2.41
CA VAL A 149 10.77 3.25 -3.34
C VAL A 149 11.42 1.89 -3.47
N VAL A 150 11.61 1.22 -2.33
CA VAL A 150 12.12 -0.14 -2.24
C VAL A 150 11.16 -0.95 -1.38
N SER A 151 10.74 -2.11 -1.89
CA SER A 151 9.98 -3.09 -1.14
C SER A 151 10.82 -4.35 -0.92
N GLU A 152 10.81 -4.88 0.30
CA GLU A 152 11.44 -6.15 0.70
C GLU A 152 12.95 -6.17 0.40
N ALA A 153 13.67 -5.21 0.96
CA ALA A 153 15.12 -5.08 0.77
C ALA A 153 15.89 -6.21 1.47
N LEU A 154 15.35 -6.77 2.56
CA LEU A 154 15.97 -7.82 3.35
C LEU A 154 15.47 -9.21 2.94
N LYS A 155 16.30 -10.23 3.17
CA LYS A 155 15.85 -11.63 3.08
C LYS A 155 14.67 -11.88 4.04
N THR A 156 13.79 -12.80 3.66
CA THR A 156 12.54 -13.12 4.40
C THR A 156 12.77 -13.42 5.89
N ASN A 157 13.88 -14.09 6.23
CA ASN A 157 14.21 -14.48 7.61
C ASN A 157 15.29 -13.59 8.24
N GLY A 158 15.54 -12.40 7.67
CA GLY A 158 16.74 -11.62 7.97
C GLY A 158 18.01 -12.29 7.43
N SER A 159 19.17 -11.93 7.97
CA SER A 159 20.54 -12.20 7.46
C SER A 159 20.98 -11.33 6.29
N GLY A 160 20.54 -10.07 6.28
CA GLY A 160 20.98 -9.04 5.34
C GLY A 160 20.15 -8.90 4.07
N LEU A 161 20.67 -8.12 3.11
CA LEU A 161 19.99 -7.78 1.86
C LEU A 161 19.58 -9.04 1.07
N ALA A 162 18.37 -9.01 0.52
CA ALA A 162 17.86 -10.04 -0.36
C ALA A 162 18.67 -10.08 -1.67
N PRO A 163 19.11 -11.27 -2.13
CA PRO A 163 19.71 -11.40 -3.44
C PRO A 163 18.67 -11.10 -4.51
N ASN A 164 18.97 -10.14 -5.38
CA ASN A 164 18.15 -9.75 -6.51
C ASN A 164 19.03 -9.06 -7.56
N HIS A 165 18.49 -8.83 -8.76
CA HIS A 165 19.25 -8.25 -9.87
C HIS A 165 19.88 -6.87 -9.53
N PHE A 166 19.21 -6.05 -8.73
CA PHE A 166 19.74 -4.75 -8.29
C PHE A 166 20.93 -4.93 -7.34
N TYR A 167 20.83 -5.82 -6.35
CA TYR A 167 21.94 -6.14 -5.44
C TYR A 167 23.12 -6.78 -6.18
N ASP A 168 22.85 -7.75 -7.06
CA ASP A 168 23.89 -8.48 -7.79
C ASP A 168 24.69 -7.56 -8.74
N THR A 169 24.02 -6.56 -9.32
CA THR A 169 24.63 -5.64 -10.30
C THR A 169 25.18 -4.37 -9.65
N LEU A 170 24.47 -3.74 -8.70
CA LEU A 170 24.88 -2.47 -8.09
C LEU A 170 25.65 -2.64 -6.77
N GLY A 171 25.60 -3.83 -6.17
CA GLY A 171 26.17 -4.11 -4.86
C GLY A 171 25.31 -3.60 -3.70
N PRO A 172 25.85 -3.61 -2.45
CA PRO A 172 25.08 -3.30 -1.24
C PRO A 172 24.55 -1.85 -1.17
N GLY A 173 25.03 -0.95 -2.02
CA GLY A 173 24.58 0.44 -2.10
C GLY A 173 23.28 0.66 -2.89
N TRP A 174 22.69 -0.38 -3.49
CA TRP A 174 21.55 -0.24 -4.40
C TRP A 174 20.31 0.43 -3.76
N VAL A 175 20.07 0.18 -2.47
CA VAL A 175 18.98 0.83 -1.72
C VAL A 175 19.23 2.34 -1.61
N GLU A 176 20.46 2.73 -1.28
CA GLU A 176 20.85 4.15 -1.21
C GLU A 176 20.70 4.84 -2.56
N ASP A 177 21.17 4.20 -3.64
CA ASP A 177 21.04 4.71 -5.00
C ASP A 177 19.55 4.95 -5.35
N ALA A 178 18.67 3.99 -5.06
CA ALA A 178 17.24 4.10 -5.34
C ALA A 178 16.60 5.32 -4.66
N PHE A 179 16.85 5.54 -3.37
CA PHE A 179 16.29 6.69 -2.66
C PHE A 179 16.82 8.03 -3.17
N ARG A 180 18.11 8.11 -3.50
CA ARG A 180 18.69 9.34 -4.06
C ARG A 180 18.10 9.65 -5.44
N ILE A 181 17.92 8.63 -6.29
CA ILE A 181 17.28 8.77 -7.60
C ILE A 181 15.81 9.18 -7.44
N ALA A 182 15.06 8.56 -6.53
CA ALA A 182 13.66 8.90 -6.29
C ALA A 182 13.48 10.36 -5.82
N ARG A 183 14.32 10.83 -4.89
CA ARG A 183 14.29 12.22 -4.45
C ARG A 183 14.64 13.20 -5.57
N ALA A 184 15.55 12.83 -6.47
CA ALA A 184 15.89 13.66 -7.63
C ALA A 184 14.71 13.76 -8.62
N ALA A 185 13.99 12.65 -8.84
CA ALA A 185 12.80 12.61 -9.70
C ALA A 185 11.60 13.37 -9.11
N ASP A 186 11.41 13.33 -7.78
CA ASP A 186 10.40 14.15 -7.09
C ASP A 186 10.87 14.67 -5.73
N PRO A 187 11.31 15.94 -5.65
CA PRO A 187 11.75 16.56 -4.40
C PRO A 187 10.69 16.63 -3.30
N ASP A 188 9.41 16.61 -3.65
CA ASP A 188 8.29 16.81 -2.70
C ASP A 188 7.61 15.50 -2.29
N ALA A 189 7.95 14.38 -2.95
CA ALA A 189 7.37 13.07 -2.66
C ALA A 189 7.79 12.55 -1.28
N LYS A 190 6.88 11.86 -0.57
CA LYS A 190 7.27 11.06 0.60
C LYS A 190 7.81 9.70 0.17
N LEU A 191 9.02 9.35 0.61
CA LEU A 191 9.77 8.17 0.19
C LEU A 191 9.87 7.17 1.34
N PHE A 192 9.32 5.97 1.15
CA PHE A 192 9.25 4.91 2.14
C PHE A 192 10.04 3.68 1.72
N LEU A 193 10.66 3.01 2.70
CA LEU A 193 11.12 1.63 2.58
C LEU A 193 10.02 0.73 3.15
N ASN A 194 9.49 -0.17 2.32
CA ASN A 194 8.41 -1.09 2.68
C ASN A 194 8.98 -2.47 2.99
N GLU A 195 8.71 -3.00 4.18
CA GLU A 195 9.33 -4.27 4.61
C GLU A 195 8.35 -5.15 5.38
N ASN A 196 8.50 -6.46 5.18
CA ASN A 196 7.62 -7.47 5.72
C ASN A 196 8.21 -8.17 6.94
N LEU A 197 7.35 -8.76 7.77
CA LEU A 197 7.71 -9.65 8.89
C LEU A 197 8.58 -9.03 10.00
N VAL A 198 8.94 -7.75 9.92
CA VAL A 198 9.75 -7.06 10.94
C VAL A 198 8.97 -6.83 12.24
N GLU A 199 7.65 -6.84 12.16
CA GLU A 199 6.72 -6.74 13.27
C GLU A 199 6.74 -8.03 14.11
N VAL A 200 6.97 -9.18 13.48
CA VAL A 200 6.95 -10.50 14.14
C VAL A 200 8.33 -11.17 14.28
N GLN A 201 9.36 -10.68 13.58
CA GLN A 201 10.72 -11.23 13.64
C GLN A 201 11.71 -10.22 14.25
N PRO A 202 12.03 -10.33 15.57
CA PRO A 202 12.90 -9.37 16.26
C PRO A 202 14.29 -9.21 15.62
N LYS A 203 14.88 -10.29 15.10
CA LYS A 203 16.18 -10.22 14.42
C LYS A 203 16.11 -9.40 13.13
N LYS A 204 15.12 -9.68 12.27
CA LYS A 204 14.91 -8.93 11.02
C LYS A 204 14.57 -7.47 11.32
N ARG A 205 13.80 -7.20 12.39
CA ARG A 205 13.50 -5.84 12.86
C ARG A 205 14.76 -5.05 13.17
N GLN A 206 15.68 -5.64 13.94
CA GLN A 206 16.94 -4.99 14.29
C GLN A 206 17.81 -4.75 13.05
N GLU A 207 17.91 -5.74 12.16
CA GLU A 207 18.64 -5.60 10.90
C GLU A 207 18.10 -4.46 10.02
N LEU A 208 16.76 -4.33 9.92
CA LEU A 208 16.14 -3.22 9.21
C LEU A 208 16.49 -1.87 9.86
N TYR A 209 16.36 -1.78 11.18
CA TYR A 209 16.69 -0.54 11.90
C TYR A 209 18.15 -0.14 11.72
N ASP A 210 19.09 -1.08 11.83
CA ASP A 210 20.52 -0.82 11.67
C ASP A 210 20.84 -0.32 10.25
N MET A 211 20.26 -0.97 9.24
CA MET A 211 20.42 -0.55 7.84
C MET A 211 19.85 0.84 7.60
N VAL A 212 18.62 1.10 8.05
CA VAL A 212 17.92 2.39 7.84
C VAL A 212 18.63 3.51 8.61
N SER A 213 19.02 3.28 9.86
CA SER A 213 19.78 4.23 10.67
C SER A 213 21.09 4.62 10.00
N ALA A 214 21.82 3.65 9.43
CA ALA A 214 23.03 3.91 8.68
C ALA A 214 22.77 4.72 7.38
N LEU A 215 21.66 4.48 6.68
CA LEU A 215 21.25 5.25 5.50
C LEU A 215 20.91 6.71 5.89
N VAL A 216 20.12 6.91 6.94
CA VAL A 216 19.78 8.24 7.47
C VAL A 216 21.05 8.99 7.89
N HIS A 217 21.98 8.34 8.59
CA HIS A 217 23.24 8.94 9.00
C HIS A 217 24.10 9.41 7.81
N ARG A 218 24.03 8.72 6.67
CA ARG A 218 24.69 9.12 5.41
C ARG A 218 23.89 10.15 4.59
N GLY A 219 22.80 10.68 5.13
CA GLY A 219 21.95 11.67 4.45
C GLY A 219 21.22 11.10 3.24
N VAL A 220 20.84 9.82 3.27
CA VAL A 220 19.94 9.23 2.27
C VAL A 220 18.52 9.74 2.52
N PRO A 221 17.79 10.22 1.49
CA PRO A 221 16.51 10.90 1.67
C PRO A 221 15.34 9.93 1.87
N ILE A 222 15.30 9.27 3.03
CA ILE A 222 14.19 8.41 3.46
C ILE A 222 13.27 9.24 4.36
N ASP A 223 11.96 9.21 4.10
CA ASP A 223 10.97 9.94 4.93
C ASP A 223 10.27 9.03 5.92
N GLY A 224 10.26 7.72 5.68
CA GLY A 224 9.65 6.78 6.61
C GLY A 224 9.83 5.30 6.28
N ILE A 225 9.29 4.48 7.17
CA ILE A 225 9.21 3.02 7.05
C ILE A 225 7.75 2.59 6.96
N ALA A 226 7.46 1.78 5.94
CA ALA A 226 6.17 1.18 5.72
C ALA A 226 6.19 -0.27 6.22
N LEU A 227 5.42 -0.54 7.28
CA LEU A 227 5.27 -1.85 7.88
C LEU A 227 4.19 -2.60 7.11
N GLN A 228 4.55 -3.67 6.38
CA GLN A 228 3.54 -4.41 5.61
C GLN A 228 2.44 -4.94 6.54
N MET A 229 2.79 -5.45 7.73
CA MET A 229 1.79 -5.95 8.69
C MET A 229 0.98 -7.14 8.17
N HIS A 230 1.62 -8.04 7.42
CA HIS A 230 1.08 -9.35 7.05
C HIS A 230 1.08 -10.32 8.23
N ILE A 231 -0.04 -10.42 8.95
CA ILE A 231 -0.13 -11.19 10.20
C ILE A 231 -0.62 -12.62 9.92
N THR A 232 0.07 -13.63 10.46
CA THR A 232 -0.28 -15.05 10.26
C THR A 232 -0.33 -15.80 11.57
N LEU A 233 -1.50 -16.39 11.89
CA LEU A 233 -1.81 -17.24 13.06
C LEU A 233 -1.60 -16.60 14.44
N GLU A 234 -0.46 -15.95 14.65
CA GLU A 234 -0.07 -15.29 15.89
C GLU A 234 -0.11 -13.76 15.74
N PRO A 235 -0.67 -13.04 16.72
CA PRO A 235 -0.67 -11.59 16.74
C PRO A 235 0.75 -11.03 16.83
N VAL A 236 0.90 -9.76 16.43
CA VAL A 236 2.06 -8.96 16.82
C VAL A 236 2.08 -8.86 18.35
N VAL A 237 3.25 -9.06 18.96
CA VAL A 237 3.41 -8.94 20.42
C VAL A 237 3.05 -7.52 20.84
N PRO A 238 2.15 -7.31 21.82
CA PRO A 238 1.76 -5.96 22.24
C PRO A 238 2.96 -5.10 22.66
N GLY A 239 2.98 -3.85 22.20
CA GLY A 239 4.04 -2.87 22.45
C GLY A 239 5.10 -2.79 21.35
N VAL A 240 5.21 -3.80 20.49
CA VAL A 240 6.18 -3.83 19.39
C VAL A 240 5.99 -2.68 18.40
N ILE A 241 4.74 -2.36 18.03
CA ILE A 241 4.47 -1.32 17.03
C ILE A 241 4.88 0.02 17.64
N ARG A 242 4.57 0.24 18.93
CA ARG A 242 5.03 1.43 19.66
C ARG A 242 6.56 1.55 19.67
N GLU A 243 7.27 0.48 20.03
CA GLU A 243 8.75 0.48 20.07
C GLU A 243 9.36 0.80 18.69
N MET A 244 8.81 0.24 17.62
CA MET A 244 9.26 0.53 16.26
C MET A 244 9.02 2.00 15.89
N VAL A 245 7.83 2.52 16.21
CA VAL A 245 7.49 3.94 15.97
C VAL A 245 8.43 4.87 16.73
N GLU A 246 8.69 4.60 18.01
CA GLU A 246 9.61 5.40 18.84
C GLU A 246 11.04 5.36 18.27
N SER A 247 11.51 4.18 17.86
CA SER A 247 12.86 4.00 17.31
C SER A 247 13.05 4.77 15.99
N TYR A 248 12.11 4.66 15.05
CA TYR A 248 12.21 5.36 13.77
C TYR A 248 11.99 6.88 13.90
N ARG A 249 11.10 7.32 14.79
CA ARG A 249 10.93 8.76 15.06
C ARG A 249 12.17 9.39 15.67
N ALA A 250 12.91 8.67 16.51
CA ALA A 250 14.15 9.14 17.10
C ALA A 250 15.23 9.48 16.05
N ILE A 251 15.15 8.88 14.85
CA ILE A 251 16.01 9.19 13.70
C ILE A 251 15.29 10.00 12.60
N GLY A 252 14.16 10.64 12.94
CA GLY A 252 13.46 11.59 12.06
C GLY A 252 12.52 10.96 11.03
N LEU A 253 12.19 9.66 11.16
CA LEU A 253 11.38 8.94 10.18
C LEU A 253 9.92 8.79 10.62
N GLN A 254 9.01 8.86 9.65
CA GLN A 254 7.61 8.45 9.81
C GLN A 254 7.48 6.92 9.80
N VAL A 255 6.41 6.39 10.39
CA VAL A 255 6.05 4.97 10.32
C VAL A 255 4.60 4.84 9.89
N THR A 256 4.32 3.91 8.99
CA THR A 256 2.97 3.62 8.49
C THR A 256 2.68 2.12 8.57
N ILE A 257 1.40 1.78 8.62
CA ILE A 257 0.93 0.42 8.31
C ILE A 257 0.51 0.42 6.85
N ALA A 258 1.08 -0.48 6.05
CA ALA A 258 1.02 -0.39 4.60
C ALA A 258 0.13 -1.45 3.93
N GLU A 259 0.10 -2.67 4.46
CA GLU A 259 -0.44 -3.85 3.76
C GLU A 259 -1.15 -4.80 4.75
N MET A 260 -1.84 -4.26 5.74
CA MET A 260 -2.36 -5.09 6.82
C MET A 260 -3.42 -6.09 6.34
N ASP A 261 -3.22 -7.35 6.69
CA ASP A 261 -4.17 -8.44 6.56
C ASP A 261 -3.88 -9.50 7.65
N VAL A 262 -4.85 -10.39 7.93
CA VAL A 262 -4.75 -11.34 9.05
C VAL A 262 -5.16 -12.74 8.62
N HIS A 263 -4.18 -13.60 8.40
CA HIS A 263 -4.32 -14.97 7.93
C HIS A 263 -4.51 -15.93 9.12
N THR A 264 -5.78 -16.23 9.44
CA THR A 264 -6.18 -17.21 10.45
C THR A 264 -7.50 -17.90 10.05
N TYR A 265 -7.76 -19.06 10.63
CA TYR A 265 -9.04 -19.77 10.49
C TYR A 265 -10.08 -19.30 11.51
N ASN A 266 -9.67 -18.56 12.55
CA ASN A 266 -10.53 -18.13 13.64
C ASN A 266 -11.00 -16.69 13.43
N ALA A 267 -12.28 -16.50 13.09
CA ALA A 267 -12.86 -15.18 12.83
C ALA A 267 -12.93 -14.27 14.07
N THR A 268 -12.98 -14.83 15.28
CA THR A 268 -12.92 -14.06 16.53
C THR A 268 -11.51 -13.53 16.74
N GLN A 269 -10.52 -14.42 16.67
CA GLN A 269 -9.11 -14.04 16.78
C GLN A 269 -8.72 -13.02 15.70
N GLN A 270 -9.21 -13.20 14.47
CA GLN A 270 -9.00 -12.22 13.40
C GLN A 270 -9.48 -10.82 13.81
N ALA A 271 -10.69 -10.71 14.36
CA ALA A 271 -11.24 -9.42 14.76
C ALA A 271 -10.47 -8.77 15.90
N GLU A 272 -10.02 -9.56 16.88
CA GLU A 272 -9.15 -9.10 17.97
C GLU A 272 -7.84 -8.55 17.40
N ILE A 273 -7.17 -9.30 16.52
CA ILE A 273 -5.92 -8.85 15.87
C ILE A 273 -6.11 -7.56 15.09
N TYR A 274 -7.19 -7.44 14.31
CA TYR A 274 -7.51 -6.20 13.58
C TYR A 274 -7.64 -5.01 14.53
N GLY A 275 -8.43 -5.17 15.61
CA GLY A 275 -8.66 -4.11 16.59
C GLY A 275 -7.38 -3.73 17.34
N ASP A 276 -6.67 -4.70 17.89
CA ASP A 276 -5.48 -4.47 18.71
C ASP A 276 -4.34 -3.83 17.91
N THR A 277 -4.11 -4.30 16.69
CA THR A 277 -3.06 -3.75 15.81
C THR A 277 -3.37 -2.29 15.43
N VAL A 278 -4.61 -2.01 15.00
CA VAL A 278 -5.02 -0.63 14.65
C VAL A 278 -4.98 0.26 15.89
N LYS A 279 -5.43 -0.24 17.05
CA LYS A 279 -5.40 0.51 18.30
C LYS A 279 -3.97 0.87 18.71
N GLU A 280 -3.05 -0.09 18.70
CA GLU A 280 -1.67 0.17 19.07
C GLU A 280 -1.00 1.13 18.09
N ALA A 281 -1.26 0.99 16.79
CA ALA A 281 -0.76 1.90 15.76
C ALA A 281 -1.20 3.34 16.00
N LEU A 282 -2.50 3.56 16.25
CA LEU A 282 -3.05 4.88 16.55
C LEU A 282 -2.51 5.44 17.87
N ASP A 283 -2.43 4.63 18.92
CA ASP A 283 -1.86 5.03 20.22
C ASP A 283 -0.36 5.37 20.12
N ALA A 284 0.38 4.74 19.19
CA ALA A 284 1.76 5.09 18.87
C ALA A 284 1.86 6.34 17.97
N GLY A 285 0.74 6.81 17.41
CA GLY A 285 0.63 8.00 16.57
C GLY A 285 0.85 7.75 15.08
N ILE A 286 0.68 6.51 14.60
CA ILE A 286 0.59 6.22 13.16
C ILE A 286 -0.74 6.81 12.65
N THR A 287 -0.68 7.64 11.62
CA THR A 287 -1.87 8.26 11.00
C THR A 287 -2.16 7.78 9.59
N ASP A 288 -1.34 6.87 9.06
CA ASP A 288 -1.50 6.23 7.74
C ASP A 288 -1.52 4.71 7.92
N ILE A 289 -2.70 4.13 7.72
CA ILE A 289 -2.98 2.70 7.88
C ILE A 289 -3.67 2.21 6.61
N SER A 290 -3.07 1.25 5.93
CA SER A 290 -3.60 0.62 4.73
C SER A 290 -3.66 -0.88 4.88
N PHE A 291 -4.76 -1.48 4.39
CA PHE A 291 -4.98 -2.93 4.37
C PHE A 291 -4.59 -3.51 3.02
N TRP A 292 -4.17 -4.77 2.94
CA TRP A 292 -3.84 -5.42 1.65
C TRP A 292 -5.06 -6.03 0.97
N GLY A 293 -5.91 -5.14 0.48
CA GLY A 293 -7.25 -5.47 0.02
C GLY A 293 -8.27 -5.35 1.14
N PHE A 294 -9.55 -5.27 0.77
CA PHE A 294 -10.63 -5.15 1.76
C PHE A 294 -11.64 -6.29 1.70
N THR A 295 -11.73 -7.03 0.58
CA THR A 295 -12.75 -8.07 0.35
C THR A 295 -12.14 -9.42 0.02
N ASP A 296 -12.64 -10.46 0.69
CA ASP A 296 -12.24 -11.85 0.46
C ASP A 296 -12.55 -12.36 -0.96
N LYS A 297 -13.32 -11.60 -1.76
CA LYS A 297 -13.57 -11.89 -3.19
C LYS A 297 -12.28 -11.94 -4.01
N HIS A 298 -11.30 -11.13 -3.62
CA HIS A 298 -10.01 -10.98 -4.28
C HIS A 298 -8.85 -11.25 -3.30
N LEU A 299 -9.08 -12.10 -2.30
CA LEU A 299 -8.05 -12.39 -1.31
C LEU A 299 -6.80 -12.99 -1.95
N TYR A 300 -5.68 -12.66 -1.33
CA TYR A 300 -4.45 -13.44 -1.38
C TYR A 300 -4.29 -14.11 -0.02
N THR A 301 -3.83 -15.37 0.02
CA THR A 301 -3.49 -16.03 1.29
C THR A 301 -2.51 -17.18 1.06
N TRP A 302 -1.46 -17.24 1.87
CA TRP A 302 -0.57 -18.41 1.98
C TRP A 302 -1.08 -19.45 2.98
N LEU A 303 -2.17 -19.16 3.69
CA LEU A 303 -2.88 -20.09 4.56
C LEU A 303 -4.18 -20.55 3.88
N PRO A 304 -4.19 -21.71 3.19
CA PRO A 304 -5.32 -22.13 2.36
C PRO A 304 -6.62 -22.24 3.16
N GLY A 305 -7.67 -21.55 2.71
CA GLY A 305 -8.97 -21.53 3.39
C GLY A 305 -9.15 -20.38 4.39
N ALA A 306 -8.07 -19.68 4.77
CA ALA A 306 -8.19 -18.45 5.53
C ALA A 306 -8.88 -17.35 4.69
N LYS A 307 -9.53 -16.43 5.40
CA LYS A 307 -10.31 -15.32 4.86
C LYS A 307 -9.76 -14.03 5.46
N PRO A 308 -8.67 -13.46 4.93
CA PRO A 308 -7.84 -12.53 5.70
C PRO A 308 -8.37 -11.09 5.79
N LEU A 309 -9.39 -10.75 5.01
CA LEU A 309 -9.82 -9.37 4.80
C LEU A 309 -11.10 -9.02 5.58
N MET A 310 -11.45 -7.74 5.63
CA MET A 310 -12.53 -7.25 6.51
C MET A 310 -13.95 -7.35 5.93
N PHE A 311 -14.10 -7.63 4.63
CA PHE A 311 -15.36 -7.92 3.97
C PHE A 311 -15.32 -9.32 3.34
N ASN A 312 -16.44 -10.02 3.31
CA ASN A 312 -16.53 -11.31 2.62
C ASN A 312 -16.61 -11.14 1.08
N GLU A 313 -16.79 -12.24 0.36
CA GLU A 313 -16.84 -12.30 -1.11
C GLU A 313 -18.05 -11.59 -1.73
N THR A 314 -19.07 -11.30 -0.91
CA THR A 314 -20.30 -10.59 -1.29
C THR A 314 -20.39 -9.20 -0.66
N TYR A 315 -19.26 -8.67 -0.19
CA TYR A 315 -19.08 -7.33 0.36
C TYR A 315 -19.83 -7.03 1.66
N TYR A 316 -20.28 -8.06 2.38
CA TYR A 316 -20.78 -7.89 3.74
C TYR A 316 -19.60 -7.76 4.72
N PRO A 317 -19.67 -6.82 5.68
CA PRO A 317 -18.62 -6.63 6.67
C PRO A 317 -18.50 -7.86 7.59
N LYS A 318 -17.26 -8.23 7.92
CA LYS A 318 -16.93 -9.26 8.90
C LYS A 318 -16.63 -8.63 10.27
N SER A 319 -16.45 -9.46 11.30
CA SER A 319 -16.06 -9.02 12.65
C SER A 319 -14.83 -8.09 12.66
N ALA A 320 -13.85 -8.32 11.78
CA ALA A 320 -12.68 -7.45 11.58
C ALA A 320 -13.02 -6.00 11.20
N PHE A 321 -14.04 -5.79 10.35
CA PHE A 321 -14.53 -4.45 10.01
C PHE A 321 -15.05 -3.74 11.26
N TYR A 322 -15.90 -4.41 12.03
CA TYR A 322 -16.53 -3.81 13.22
C TYR A 322 -15.51 -3.52 14.33
N SER A 323 -14.53 -4.39 14.51
CA SER A 323 -13.43 -4.17 15.45
C SER A 323 -12.62 -2.92 15.08
N THR A 324 -12.22 -2.81 13.81
CA THR A 324 -11.53 -1.63 13.27
C THR A 324 -12.38 -0.36 13.43
N HIS A 325 -13.67 -0.44 13.11
CA HIS A 325 -14.61 0.68 13.23
C HIS A 325 -14.76 1.17 14.68
N SER A 326 -14.88 0.26 15.64
CA SER A 326 -14.96 0.60 17.07
C SER A 326 -13.70 1.36 17.51
N VAL A 327 -12.52 0.84 17.16
CA VAL A 327 -11.25 1.51 17.48
C VAL A 327 -11.18 2.90 16.88
N LEU A 328 -11.55 3.06 15.60
CA LEU A 328 -11.58 4.37 14.96
C LEU A 328 -12.58 5.31 15.63
N THR A 329 -13.73 4.82 16.10
CA THR A 329 -14.75 5.64 16.75
C THR A 329 -14.29 6.11 18.13
N ASP A 330 -13.68 5.21 18.91
CA ASP A 330 -13.25 5.46 20.28
C ASP A 330 -11.91 6.22 20.37
N PHE A 331 -11.14 6.25 19.28
CA PHE A 331 -9.88 6.98 19.23
C PHE A 331 -10.12 8.49 19.37
N ASN A 332 -9.69 9.07 20.48
CA ASN A 332 -9.62 10.52 20.65
C ASN A 332 -8.17 10.93 20.47
N GLU A 333 -7.90 11.83 19.51
CA GLU A 333 -6.58 12.44 19.36
C GLU A 333 -6.17 13.00 20.73
N ARG A 334 -5.06 12.52 21.28
CA ARG A 334 -4.50 13.13 22.50
C ARG A 334 -3.95 14.49 22.07
N LEU A 335 -4.69 15.54 22.46
CA LEU A 335 -4.36 16.96 22.25
C LEU A 335 -2.93 17.30 22.68
#